data_AF-A0A496VJF3-F1
#
_entry.id   AF-A0A496VJF3-F1
#
_cell.length_a   1.000
_cell.length_b   1.000
_cell.length_c   1.000
_cell.angle_alpha   90.00
_cell.angle_beta   90.00
_cell.angle_gamma   90.00
#
_symmetry.space_group_name_H-M   'P 1'
#
loop_
_entity.id
_entity.type
_entity.pdbx_description
1 polymer ?
#
loop_
_entity_poly.entity_id
_entity_poly.type
_entity_poly.pdbx_seq_one_letter_code
_entity_poly.pdbx_strand_id
1 'polypeptide(L)'
;MTKKWTPEIEQRFTELRLHKLMGNHLTETEQKELADMTAMVERVESETTALKRLETEQITLDSVLEKAQIENKALVQLFKQQALLIADSKQWLAEFEQRYAMIQNAFTQLTTHSLAT
;
A
#
# COMPACT_ATOMS: atom_id res chain seq x y z
N MET A 1 -26.60 -24.59 -14.59
CA MET A 1 -25.29 -24.77 -15.28
C MET A 1 -24.99 -23.50 -16.02
N THR A 2 -24.01 -22.72 -15.56
CA THR A 2 -23.50 -21.55 -16.30
C THR A 2 -22.83 -22.08 -17.57
N LYS A 3 -23.50 -21.94 -18.73
CA LYS A 3 -22.86 -22.18 -20.03
C LYS A 3 -21.63 -21.29 -20.09
N LYS A 4 -20.46 -21.85 -20.40
CA LYS A 4 -19.22 -21.08 -20.59
C LYS A 4 -19.33 -20.36 -21.94
N TRP A 5 -18.89 -19.11 -22.05
CA TRP A 5 -18.88 -18.39 -23.33
C TRP A 5 -17.87 -19.07 -24.25
N THR A 6 -18.32 -19.59 -25.40
CA THR A 6 -17.47 -20.26 -26.39
C THR A 6 -17.59 -19.58 -27.76
N PRO A 7 -16.63 -19.78 -28.68
CA PRO A 7 -16.70 -19.20 -30.02
C PRO A 7 -18.01 -19.54 -30.77
N GLU A 8 -18.56 -20.73 -30.55
CA GLU A 8 -19.81 -21.16 -31.15
C GLU A 8 -21.02 -20.39 -30.60
N ILE A 9 -21.00 -20.06 -29.31
CA ILE A 9 -22.04 -19.24 -28.66
C ILE A 9 -21.95 -17.79 -29.15
N GLU A 10 -20.74 -17.26 -29.33
CA GLU A 10 -20.51 -15.93 -29.87
C GLU A 10 -20.98 -15.81 -31.32
N GLN A 11 -20.70 -16.82 -32.14
CA GLN A 11 -21.19 -16.88 -33.52
C GLN A 11 -22.73 -16.92 -33.56
N ARG A 12 -23.36 -17.79 -32.76
CA ARG A 12 -24.83 -17.90 -32.65
C ARG A 12 -25.47 -16.60 -32.16
N PHE A 13 -24.86 -15.94 -31.17
CA PHE A 13 -25.29 -14.64 -30.67
C PHE A 13 -25.23 -13.57 -31.78
N THR A 14 -24.12 -13.55 -32.54
CA THR A 14 -23.92 -12.61 -33.65
C THR A 14 -24.94 -12.82 -34.76
N GLU A 15 -25.22 -14.07 -35.12
CA GLU A 15 -26.25 -14.45 -36.10
C GLU A 15 -27.65 -13.98 -35.67
N LEU A 16 -28.05 -14.25 -34.42
CA LEU A 16 -29.33 -13.80 -33.87
C LEU A 16 -29.46 -12.27 -33.84
N ARG A 17 -28.35 -11.57 -33.52
CA ARG A 17 -28.31 -10.11 -33.50
C ARG A 17 -28.44 -9.51 -34.90
N LEU A 18 -27.75 -10.10 -35.89
CA LEU A 18 -27.84 -9.71 -37.30
C LEU A 18 -29.25 -9.95 -37.85
N HIS A 19 -29.86 -11.09 -37.55
CA HIS A 19 -31.22 -11.41 -37.97
C HIS A 19 -32.23 -10.38 -37.43
N LYS A 20 -32.09 -9.97 -36.16
CA LYS A 20 -32.89 -8.91 -35.55
C LYS A 20 -32.65 -7.53 -36.20
N LEU A 21 -31.40 -7.20 -36.51
CA LEU A 21 -31.00 -5.93 -37.16
C LEU A 21 -31.50 -5.82 -38.59
N MET A 22 -31.57 -6.95 -39.31
CA MET A 22 -32.12 -7.02 -40.67
C MET A 22 -33.65 -6.92 -40.71
N GLY A 23 -34.32 -6.81 -39.56
CA GLY A 23 -35.76 -6.66 -39.46
C GLY A 23 -36.54 -7.98 -39.58
N ASN A 24 -35.85 -9.13 -39.54
CA ASN A 24 -36.52 -10.42 -39.59
C ASN A 24 -37.16 -10.73 -38.23
N HIS A 25 -38.37 -11.29 -38.26
CA HIS A 25 -39.04 -11.76 -37.05
C HIS A 25 -38.31 -12.99 -36.50
N LEU A 26 -37.71 -12.83 -35.31
CA LEU A 26 -37.21 -13.94 -34.50
C LEU A 26 -38.38 -14.70 -33.90
N THR A 27 -38.25 -16.01 -33.82
CA THR A 27 -39.19 -16.85 -33.06
C THR A 27 -39.08 -16.55 -31.55
N GLU A 28 -40.12 -16.88 -30.78
CA GLU A 28 -40.13 -16.67 -29.32
C GLU A 28 -38.97 -17.40 -28.63
N THR A 29 -38.60 -18.58 -29.13
CA THR A 29 -37.43 -19.34 -28.67
C THR A 29 -36.12 -18.63 -28.95
N GLU A 30 -35.96 -18.02 -30.13
CA GLU A 30 -34.76 -17.27 -30.50
C GLU A 30 -34.66 -15.93 -29.77
N GLN A 31 -35.79 -15.28 -29.48
CA GLN A 31 -35.82 -14.09 -28.63
C GLN A 31 -35.36 -14.41 -27.20
N LYS A 32 -35.83 -15.53 -26.65
CA LYS A 32 -35.41 -16.00 -25.33
C LYS A 32 -33.92 -16.36 -25.31
N GLU A 33 -33.44 -17.06 -26.33
CA GLU A 33 -32.02 -17.39 -26.50
C GLU A 33 -31.15 -16.12 -26.56
N LEU A 34 -31.55 -15.12 -27.35
CA LEU A 34 -30.85 -13.84 -27.45
C LEU A 34 -30.85 -13.07 -26.11
N ALA A 35 -31.97 -13.07 -25.37
CA ALA A 35 -32.07 -12.42 -24.08
C ALA A 35 -31.15 -13.07 -23.03
N ASP A 36 -31.13 -14.41 -22.98
CA ASP A 36 -30.26 -15.17 -22.07
C ASP A 36 -28.77 -14.93 -22.38
N MET A 37 -28.40 -14.90 -23.66
CA MET A 37 -27.02 -14.59 -24.08
C MET A 37 -26.63 -13.14 -23.76
N THR A 38 -27.55 -12.18 -23.92
CA THR A 38 -27.31 -10.77 -23.59
C THR A 38 -27.06 -10.59 -22.09
N ALA A 39 -27.90 -11.18 -21.24
CA ALA A 39 -27.73 -11.13 -19.79
C ALA A 39 -26.42 -11.78 -19.33
N MET A 40 -25.95 -12.81 -20.04
CA MET A 40 -24.66 -13.43 -19.78
C MET A 40 -23.48 -12.50 -20.13
N VAL A 41 -23.52 -11.82 -21.27
CA VAL A 41 -22.50 -10.83 -21.65
C VAL A 41 -22.45 -9.69 -20.65
N GLU A 42 -23.60 -9.11 -20.29
CA GLU A 42 -23.69 -8.02 -19.32
C GLU A 42 -23.12 -8.43 -17.95
N ARG A 43 -23.38 -9.66 -17.51
CA ARG A 43 -22.78 -10.19 -16.27
C ARG A 43 -21.25 -10.24 -16.38
N VAL A 44 -20.70 -10.81 -17.45
CA VAL A 44 -19.24 -10.92 -17.65
C VAL A 44 -18.58 -9.54 -17.74
N GLU A 45 -19.20 -8.59 -18.43
CA GLU A 45 -18.71 -7.21 -18.49
C GLU A 45 -18.72 -6.52 -17.12
N SER A 46 -19.77 -6.75 -16.32
CA SER A 46 -19.86 -6.22 -14.96
C SER A 46 -18.78 -6.81 -14.04
N GLU A 47 -18.53 -8.12 -14.12
CA GLU A 47 -17.49 -8.81 -13.37
C GLU A 47 -16.10 -8.33 -13.79
N THR A 48 -15.86 -8.14 -15.08
CA THR A 48 -14.61 -7.60 -15.62
C THR A 48 -14.37 -6.16 -15.13
N THR A 49 -15.42 -5.35 -15.07
CA THR A 49 -15.33 -3.97 -14.56
C THR A 49 -15.02 -3.96 -13.06
N ALA A 50 -15.62 -4.86 -12.28
CA ALA A 50 -15.31 -5.01 -10.86
C ALA A 50 -13.85 -5.46 -10.66
N LEU A 51 -13.36 -6.42 -11.45
CA LEU A 51 -11.97 -6.86 -11.41
C LEU A 51 -10.98 -5.74 -11.71
N LYS A 52 -11.23 -4.93 -12.74
CA LYS A 52 -10.39 -3.76 -13.06
C LYS A 52 -10.34 -2.75 -11.92
N ARG A 53 -11.46 -2.53 -11.22
CA ARG A 53 -11.50 -1.65 -10.03
C ARG A 53 -10.64 -2.23 -8.90
N LEU A 54 -10.80 -3.51 -8.60
CA LEU A 54 -9.99 -4.19 -7.58
C LEU A 54 -8.49 -4.17 -7.91
N GLU A 55 -8.12 -4.37 -9.16
CA GLU A 55 -6.72 -4.27 -9.62
C GLU A 55 -6.17 -2.85 -9.43
N THR A 56 -6.96 -1.83 -9.74
CA THR A 56 -6.56 -0.42 -9.53
C THR A 56 -6.42 -0.09 -8.04
N GLU A 57 -7.34 -0.58 -7.20
CA GLU A 57 -7.28 -0.44 -5.74
C GLU A 57 -6.05 -1.15 -5.18
N GLN A 58 -5.73 -2.35 -5.65
CA GLN A 58 -4.55 -3.10 -5.25
C GLN A 58 -3.27 -2.33 -5.57
N ILE A 59 -3.12 -1.83 -6.80
CA ILE A 59 -1.95 -1.01 -7.20
C ILE A 59 -1.81 0.23 -6.31
N THR A 60 -2.93 0.87 -5.98
CA THR A 60 -2.95 2.05 -5.11
C THR A 60 -2.49 1.69 -3.69
N LEU A 61 -3.01 0.61 -3.13
CA LEU A 61 -2.64 0.14 -1.79
C LEU A 61 -1.18 -0.30 -1.72
N ASP A 62 -0.67 -0.98 -2.75
CA ASP A 62 0.74 -1.38 -2.84
C ASP A 62 1.66 -0.15 -2.85
N SER A 63 1.29 0.90 -3.59
CA SER A 63 2.03 2.16 -3.60
C SER A 63 2.04 2.86 -2.22
N VAL A 64 0.89 2.87 -1.53
CA VAL A 64 0.78 3.42 -0.17
C VAL A 64 1.64 2.62 0.81
N LEU A 65 1.61 1.28 0.71
CA LEU A 65 2.41 0.40 1.54
C LEU A 65 3.91 0.62 1.34
N GLU A 66 4.36 0.72 0.08
CA GLU A 66 5.76 0.97 -0.25
C GLU A 66 6.24 2.30 0.35
N LYS A 67 5.44 3.36 0.21
CA LYS A 67 5.76 4.66 0.81
C LYS A 67 5.88 4.56 2.33
N ALA A 68 4.92 3.91 2.99
CA ALA A 68 4.96 3.72 4.44
C ALA A 68 6.18 2.89 4.90
N GLN A 69 6.61 1.90 4.11
CA GLN A 69 7.81 1.12 4.40
C GLN A 69 9.09 1.94 4.28
N ILE A 70 9.18 2.83 3.29
CA ILE A 70 10.31 3.76 3.14
C ILE A 70 10.39 4.69 4.35
N GLU A 71 9.25 5.29 4.74
CA GLU A 71 9.16 6.16 5.92
C GLU A 71 9.55 5.41 7.20
N ASN A 72 9.09 4.17 7.36
CA ASN A 72 9.44 3.35 8.53
C ASN A 72 10.94 3.05 8.59
N LYS A 73 11.58 2.70 7.46
CA LYS A 73 13.04 2.50 7.40
C LYS A 73 13.80 3.78 7.78
N ALA A 74 13.34 4.93 7.31
CA ALA A 74 13.94 6.22 7.67
C ALA A 74 13.80 6.51 9.17
N LEU A 75 12.62 6.25 9.77
CA LEU A 75 12.41 6.40 11.21
C LEU A 75 13.31 5.47 12.02
N VAL A 76 13.47 4.21 11.62
CA VAL A 76 14.40 3.27 12.29
C VAL A 76 15.84 3.78 12.25
N GLN A 77 16.28 4.35 11.13
CA GLN A 77 17.60 4.97 11.03
C GLN A 77 17.74 6.17 11.98
N LEU A 78 16.72 7.03 12.03
CA LEU A 78 16.69 8.19 12.91
C LEU A 78 16.74 7.78 14.39
N PHE A 79 15.99 6.75 14.79
CA PHE A 79 16.06 6.20 16.15
C PHE A 79 17.46 5.69 16.51
N LYS A 80 18.14 5.02 15.57
CA LYS A 80 19.53 4.57 15.80
C LYS A 80 20.48 5.76 15.99
N GLN A 81 20.34 6.80 15.16
CA GLN A 81 21.14 8.02 15.31
C GLN A 81 20.88 8.72 16.65
N GLN A 82 19.62 8.81 17.07
CA GLN A 82 19.26 9.37 18.36
C GLN A 82 19.85 8.57 19.52
N ALA A 83 19.81 7.24 19.46
CA ALA A 83 20.40 6.39 20.49
C ALA A 83 21.92 6.60 20.61
N LEU A 84 22.63 6.74 19.48
CA LEU A 84 24.05 7.07 19.48
C LEU A 84 24.32 8.44 20.09
N LEU A 85 23.58 9.47 19.69
CA LEU A 85 23.72 10.82 20.24
C LEU A 85 23.47 10.86 21.76
N ILE A 86 22.51 10.08 22.26
CA ILE A 86 22.27 9.96 23.70
C ILE A 86 23.46 9.29 24.40
N ALA A 87 24.02 8.23 23.81
CA ALA A 87 25.20 7.56 24.35
C ALA A 87 26.41 8.51 24.40
N ASP A 88 26.67 9.22 23.31
CA ASP A 88 27.76 10.19 23.22
C ASP A 88 27.58 11.33 24.22
N SER A 89 26.35 11.84 24.37
CA SER A 89 26.05 12.91 25.33
C SER A 89 26.27 12.46 26.79
N LYS A 90 25.91 11.21 27.12
CA LYS A 90 26.16 10.63 28.44
C LYS A 90 27.65 10.48 28.71
N GLN A 91 28.41 10.00 27.73
CA GLN A 91 29.85 9.89 27.85
C GLN A 91 30.49 11.28 28.06
N TRP A 92 30.11 12.26 27.24
CA TRP A 92 30.61 13.63 27.37
C TRP A 92 30.30 14.23 28.75
N LEU A 93 29.09 14.02 29.27
CA LEU A 93 28.72 14.47 30.60
C LEU A 93 29.59 13.83 31.69
N ALA A 94 29.81 12.52 31.63
CA ALA A 94 30.66 11.82 32.60
C ALA A 94 32.11 12.33 32.57
N GLU A 95 32.66 12.55 31.37
CA GLU A 95 34.01 13.13 31.22
C GLU A 95 34.08 14.58 31.73
N PHE A 96 33.01 15.35 31.52
CA PHE A 96 32.92 16.72 32.03
C PHE A 96 32.88 16.74 33.56
N GLU A 97 32.03 15.91 34.17
CA GLU A 97 31.93 15.77 35.63
C GLU A 97 33.27 15.34 36.24
N GLN A 98 33.98 14.40 35.62
CA GLN A 98 35.30 13.98 36.04
C GLN A 98 36.30 15.15 36.00
N ARG A 99 36.36 15.88 34.87
CA ARG A 99 37.24 17.04 34.72
C ARG A 99 36.92 18.13 35.75
N TYR A 100 35.63 18.39 35.97
CA TYR A 100 35.16 19.36 36.95
C TYR A 100 35.61 18.99 38.36
N ALA A 101 35.43 17.73 38.77
CA ALA A 101 35.88 17.23 40.07
C ALA A 101 37.40 17.35 40.25
N MET A 102 38.19 17.07 39.21
CA MET A 102 39.64 17.26 39.25
C MET A 102 40.03 18.71 39.46
N ILE A 103 39.38 19.65 38.76
CA ILE A 103 39.62 21.09 38.91
C ILE A 103 39.22 21.57 40.31
N GLN A 104 38.05 21.17 40.81
CA GLN A 104 37.61 21.50 42.17
C GLN A 104 38.60 21.01 43.23
N ASN A 105 39.09 19.77 43.09
CA ASN A 105 40.09 19.20 43.99
C ASN A 105 41.40 19.99 43.94
N ALA A 106 41.90 20.29 42.74
CA ALA A 106 43.14 21.07 42.58
C ALA A 106 43.00 22.48 43.16
N PHE A 107 41.89 23.17 42.91
CA PHE A 107 41.60 24.48 43.48
C PHE A 107 41.55 24.44 45.01
N THR A 108 40.87 23.45 45.57
CA THR A 108 40.74 23.28 47.03
C THR A 108 42.11 23.05 47.67
N GLN A 109 42.97 22.25 47.04
CA GLN A 109 44.35 22.04 47.50
C GLN A 109 45.19 23.31 47.45
N LEU A 110 45.04 24.13 46.40
CA LEU A 110 45.83 25.34 46.20
C LEU A 110 45.37 26.51 47.08
N THR A 111 44.08 26.63 47.37
CA THR A 111 43.51 27.80 48.03
C THR A 111 43.05 27.56 49.46
N THR A 112 43.04 26.30 49.93
CA THR A 112 42.43 25.86 51.21
C THR A 112 40.94 26.23 51.36
N HIS A 113 40.32 26.74 50.31
CA HIS A 113 38.90 27.05 50.21
C HIS A 113 38.23 26.07 49.24
N SER A 114 37.08 25.54 49.61
CA SER A 114 36.32 24.66 48.72
C SER A 114 35.55 25.47 47.67
N LEU A 115 35.57 24.98 46.43
CA LEU A 115 34.74 25.46 45.31
C LEU A 115 33.36 24.77 45.25
N ALA A 116 32.97 24.05 46.31
CA ALA A 116 31.66 23.41 46.40
C ALA A 116 30.56 24.48 46.41
N THR A 117 29.74 24.50 45.36
CA THR A 117 28.40 25.10 45.38
C THR A 117 27.42 24.20 46.12
#